data_AF-A0A2M4CGZ3-F1
#
_entry.id   AF-A0A2M4CGZ3-F1
#
_cell.length_a   1.000
_cell.length_b   1.000
_cell.length_c   1.000
_cell.angle_alpha   90.00
_cell.angle_beta   90.00
_cell.angle_gamma   90.00
#
_symmetry.space_group_name_H-M   'P 1'
#
loop_
_entity.id
_entity.type
_entity.pdbx_description
1 polymer ?
#
loop_
_entity_poly.entity_id
_entity_poly.type
_entity_poly.pdbx_seq_one_letter_code
_entity_poly.pdbx_strand_id
1 'polypeptide(L)'
;MLHPTNCNTVWLVLCMILPVLLQTVEAATYECKNEKYMSEDYCVYRNVVHDGRNTIEFKAPSSKEQHVAFLNSNLKHIPKELLSAFPDMRVLHVVNSNLTSVVIPNKLERLYASNNFISKVIVHQSPATTTMTELMLDSNRLLDVSNITRQLKKLEILNLSGNEELAKAKAIDLGNFDGMKNLRDLLLAGIGAYYVDNDRGVSFPELMLLDLSNNDLITSNLAVKVFAPMPKLETLRLAHNKITKLDVLQLTENNKLKEIYLEGNDFPCDYQALLVKHLIESRVEFPVDHKNVECLQGYMKQNDMCCRGSIMDIPRSSVPSENPIDESPTNQETNQDSIPTTIIKTTVHTTTVRTPTTHAPSEGVGKVKDSKDGSSDAPILTLGHSLVGCLTLAIAKLILF
;
A
#
# COMPACT_ATOMS: atom_id res chain seq x y z
N MET A 1 50.05 -65.54 -17.33
CA MET A 1 48.61 -65.54 -17.64
C MET A 1 47.95 -64.48 -16.77
N LEU A 2 47.70 -63.29 -17.34
CA LEU A 2 46.83 -62.30 -16.69
C LEU A 2 45.39 -62.73 -16.94
N HIS A 3 44.60 -62.83 -15.87
CA HIS A 3 43.15 -62.92 -15.98
C HIS A 3 42.49 -61.79 -15.18
N PRO A 4 41.46 -61.13 -15.74
CA PRO A 4 41.08 -59.77 -15.37
C PRO A 4 39.67 -59.73 -14.80
N THR A 5 39.48 -59.58 -13.50
CA THR A 5 38.12 -59.42 -12.93
C THR A 5 38.12 -58.54 -11.70
N ASN A 6 38.49 -57.26 -11.85
CA ASN A 6 38.13 -56.23 -10.87
C ASN A 6 37.72 -54.89 -11.52
N CYS A 7 37.57 -54.87 -12.85
CA CYS A 7 37.18 -53.69 -13.62
C CYS A 7 35.73 -53.79 -14.14
N ASN A 8 34.80 -54.26 -13.30
CA ASN A 8 33.38 -54.33 -13.70
C ASN A 8 32.43 -53.83 -12.61
N THR A 9 32.68 -54.14 -11.33
CA THR A 9 31.76 -53.76 -10.24
C THR A 9 31.82 -52.28 -9.90
N VAL A 10 33.01 -51.66 -9.86
CA VAL A 10 33.16 -50.21 -9.60
C VAL A 10 32.59 -49.38 -10.76
N TRP A 11 32.75 -49.83 -12.00
CA TRP A 11 32.20 -49.16 -13.18
C TRP A 11 30.68 -49.33 -13.28
N LEU A 12 30.14 -50.50 -12.92
CA LEU A 12 28.69 -50.72 -12.82
C LEU A 12 28.05 -49.87 -11.71
N VAL A 13 28.70 -49.74 -10.55
CA VAL A 13 28.23 -48.88 -9.46
C VAL A 13 28.33 -47.40 -9.84
N LEU A 14 29.42 -46.97 -10.50
CA LEU A 14 29.51 -45.61 -11.04
C LEU A 14 28.47 -45.35 -12.13
N CYS A 15 28.26 -46.27 -13.07
CA CYS A 15 27.26 -46.14 -14.16
C CYS A 15 25.81 -46.24 -13.68
N MET A 16 25.54 -46.84 -12.53
CA MET A 16 24.20 -46.92 -11.93
C MET A 16 23.93 -45.73 -10.99
N ILE A 17 24.97 -45.16 -10.35
CA ILE A 17 24.82 -44.02 -9.42
C ILE A 17 24.98 -42.67 -10.14
N LEU A 18 25.81 -42.55 -11.19
CA LEU A 18 25.93 -41.30 -11.97
C LEU A 18 24.58 -40.82 -12.52
N PRO A 19 23.75 -41.65 -13.16
CA PRO A 19 22.45 -41.20 -13.69
C PRO A 19 21.45 -40.84 -12.58
N VAL A 20 21.60 -41.42 -11.39
CA VAL A 20 20.75 -41.12 -10.22
C VAL A 20 21.16 -39.81 -9.54
N LEU A 21 22.45 -39.45 -9.59
CA LEU A 21 22.97 -38.14 -9.18
C LEU A 21 22.77 -37.03 -10.24
N LEU A 22 22.54 -37.41 -11.51
CA LEU A 22 22.29 -36.55 -12.66
C LEU A 22 20.80 -36.48 -13.03
N GLN A 23 19.88 -36.64 -12.06
CA GLN A 23 18.49 -36.23 -12.29
C GLN A 23 18.47 -34.71 -12.45
N THR A 24 18.49 -34.24 -13.69
CA THR A 24 18.20 -32.86 -14.02
C THR A 24 16.80 -32.57 -13.51
N VAL A 25 16.67 -31.70 -12.51
CA VAL A 25 15.37 -31.17 -12.10
C VAL A 25 14.77 -30.52 -13.34
N GLU A 26 13.75 -31.15 -13.91
CA GLU A 26 13.12 -30.68 -15.13
C GLU A 26 12.52 -29.29 -14.84
N ALA A 27 12.97 -28.28 -15.58
CA ALA A 27 12.56 -26.91 -15.34
C ALA A 27 11.07 -26.76 -15.66
N ALA A 28 10.31 -26.13 -14.75
CA ALA A 28 8.93 -25.79 -15.02
C ALA A 28 8.89 -24.83 -16.22
N THR A 29 8.19 -25.21 -17.29
CA THR A 29 8.13 -24.42 -18.51
C THR A 29 6.80 -23.69 -18.59
N TYR A 30 6.84 -22.38 -18.80
CA TYR A 30 5.66 -21.55 -19.04
C TYR A 30 5.76 -20.90 -20.41
N GLU A 31 4.66 -20.87 -21.15
CA GLU A 31 4.58 -20.24 -22.46
C GLU A 31 3.55 -19.11 -22.43
N CYS A 32 3.94 -17.94 -22.93
CA CYS A 32 3.00 -16.82 -23.03
C CYS A 32 2.17 -16.91 -24.30
N LYS A 33 1.02 -16.23 -24.28
CA LYS A 33 0.20 -16.01 -25.46
C LYS A 33 0.09 -14.51 -25.73
N ASN A 34 0.21 -14.14 -27.00
CA ASN A 34 0.02 -12.75 -27.40
C ASN A 34 -1.48 -12.44 -27.42
N GLU A 35 -1.90 -11.50 -26.59
CA GLU A 35 -3.29 -11.07 -26.48
C GLU A 35 -3.37 -9.58 -26.15
N LYS A 36 -4.53 -8.97 -26.44
CA LYS A 36 -4.79 -7.59 -26.03
C LYS A 36 -5.07 -7.52 -24.54
N TYR A 37 -4.29 -6.72 -23.84
CA TYR A 37 -4.44 -6.44 -22.43
C TYR A 37 -4.20 -4.94 -22.18
N MET A 38 -5.10 -4.28 -21.45
CA MET A 38 -5.04 -2.83 -21.20
C MET A 38 -4.87 -2.00 -22.49
N SER A 39 -5.55 -2.41 -23.57
CA SER A 39 -5.54 -1.79 -24.90
C SER A 39 -4.22 -1.91 -25.70
N GLU A 40 -3.23 -2.64 -25.20
CA GLU A 40 -1.97 -2.92 -25.90
C GLU A 40 -1.80 -4.43 -26.10
N ASP A 41 -0.89 -4.82 -26.99
CA ASP A 41 -0.54 -6.23 -27.19
C ASP A 41 0.52 -6.64 -26.15
N TYR A 42 0.26 -7.74 -25.44
CA TYR A 42 1.16 -8.31 -24.44
C TYR A 42 1.42 -9.78 -24.71
N CYS A 43 2.64 -10.24 -24.43
CA CYS A 43 2.97 -11.65 -24.19
C CYS A 43 2.54 -11.98 -22.75
N VAL A 44 1.40 -12.65 -22.61
CA VAL A 44 0.75 -12.91 -21.31
C VAL A 44 1.04 -14.31 -20.80
N TYR A 45 1.69 -14.38 -19.64
CA TYR A 45 1.84 -15.59 -18.84
C TYR A 45 0.69 -15.72 -17.84
N ARG A 46 0.20 -16.94 -17.65
CA ARG A 46 -0.91 -17.25 -16.73
C ARG A 46 -0.52 -18.36 -15.77
N ASN A 47 -1.01 -18.27 -14.53
CA ASN A 47 -0.85 -19.31 -13.51
C ASN A 47 0.61 -19.68 -13.24
N VAL A 48 1.53 -18.72 -13.36
CA VAL A 48 2.95 -18.94 -13.07
C VAL A 48 3.14 -19.01 -11.58
N VAL A 49 3.83 -20.04 -11.09
CA VAL A 49 4.17 -20.19 -9.68
C VAL A 49 5.67 -20.25 -9.53
N HIS A 50 6.26 -19.30 -8.79
CA HIS A 50 7.69 -19.26 -8.56
C HIS A 50 8.02 -18.75 -7.15
N ASP A 51 8.59 -19.64 -6.33
CA ASP A 51 8.99 -19.36 -4.95
C ASP A 51 10.48 -19.01 -4.79
N GLY A 52 11.24 -19.04 -5.90
CA GLY A 52 12.69 -18.81 -5.93
C GLY A 52 13.55 -20.07 -5.86
N ARG A 53 12.98 -21.28 -5.73
CA ARG A 53 13.74 -22.53 -5.57
C ARG A 53 13.78 -23.39 -6.83
N ASN A 54 12.74 -23.33 -7.64
CA ASN A 54 12.60 -24.15 -8.83
C ASN A 54 13.20 -23.46 -10.05
N THR A 55 13.90 -24.21 -10.89
CA THR A 55 14.30 -23.78 -12.22
C THR A 55 13.07 -23.61 -13.10
N ILE A 56 12.99 -22.47 -13.79
CA ILE A 56 11.84 -22.08 -14.61
C ILE A 56 12.32 -21.64 -15.99
N GLU A 57 11.60 -22.02 -17.03
CA GLU A 57 11.84 -21.58 -18.40
C GLU A 57 10.64 -20.79 -18.92
N PHE A 58 10.89 -19.65 -19.55
CA PHE A 58 9.88 -18.80 -20.17
C PHE A 58 9.98 -18.89 -21.69
N LYS A 59 8.95 -19.44 -22.31
CA LYS A 59 8.78 -19.53 -23.77
C LYS A 59 7.84 -18.43 -24.26
N ALA A 60 8.10 -17.94 -25.46
CA ALA A 60 7.27 -16.92 -26.10
C ALA A 60 7.22 -17.14 -27.62
N PRO A 61 6.16 -16.63 -28.30
CA PRO A 61 6.06 -16.65 -29.75
C PRO A 61 7.22 -15.94 -30.46
N SER A 62 7.82 -14.94 -29.81
CA SER A 62 8.92 -14.13 -30.33
C SER A 62 9.91 -13.81 -29.20
N SER A 63 11.20 -13.76 -29.49
CA SER A 63 12.21 -13.24 -28.56
C SER A 63 12.24 -11.71 -28.49
N LYS A 64 11.43 -11.03 -29.32
CA LYS A 64 11.34 -9.57 -29.41
C LYS A 64 10.18 -8.97 -28.64
N GLU A 65 9.48 -9.75 -27.82
CA GLU A 65 8.37 -9.24 -27.02
C GLU A 65 8.88 -8.16 -26.06
N GLN A 66 8.26 -6.98 -26.14
CA GLN A 66 8.62 -5.83 -25.30
C GLN A 66 7.64 -5.65 -24.15
N HIS A 67 6.43 -6.18 -24.28
CA HIS A 67 5.34 -6.05 -23.32
C HIS A 67 5.04 -7.43 -22.75
N VAL A 68 5.32 -7.61 -21.46
CA VAL A 68 5.13 -8.90 -20.77
C VAL A 68 4.17 -8.70 -19.62
N ALA A 69 3.20 -9.61 -19.49
CA ALA A 69 2.26 -9.58 -18.38
C ALA A 69 2.17 -10.94 -17.68
N PHE A 70 1.93 -10.88 -16.38
CA PHE A 70 1.59 -12.03 -15.54
C PHE A 70 0.19 -11.84 -15.00
N LEU A 71 -0.68 -12.80 -15.28
CA LEU A 71 -2.05 -12.84 -14.77
C LEU A 71 -2.24 -14.09 -13.92
N ASN A 72 -3.01 -13.97 -12.83
CA ASN A 72 -3.31 -15.06 -11.92
C ASN A 72 -2.05 -15.83 -11.48
N SER A 73 -0.93 -15.13 -11.29
CA SER A 73 0.38 -15.72 -11.00
C SER A 73 0.80 -15.48 -9.56
N ASN A 74 1.65 -16.33 -9.02
CA ASN A 74 2.19 -16.25 -7.67
C ASN A 74 3.71 -16.31 -7.73
N LEU A 75 4.33 -15.14 -7.73
CA LEU A 75 5.76 -14.91 -7.90
C LEU A 75 6.30 -14.25 -6.63
N LYS A 76 7.18 -14.92 -5.89
CA LYS A 76 7.85 -14.28 -4.75
C LYS A 76 8.87 -13.23 -5.20
N HIS A 77 9.49 -13.47 -6.36
CA HIS A 77 10.46 -12.61 -7.02
C HIS A 77 10.29 -12.72 -8.54
N ILE A 78 10.71 -11.69 -9.28
CA ILE A 78 10.86 -11.79 -10.74
C ILE A 78 12.04 -12.74 -11.03
N PRO A 79 11.83 -13.87 -11.73
CA PRO A 79 12.92 -14.80 -12.03
C PRO A 79 13.94 -14.16 -12.97
N LYS A 80 15.23 -14.43 -12.76
CA LYS A 80 16.31 -13.91 -13.62
C LYS A 80 16.21 -14.45 -15.05
N GLU A 81 15.60 -15.61 -15.20
CA GLU A 81 15.34 -16.27 -16.48
C GLU A 81 14.40 -15.44 -17.34
N LEU A 82 13.43 -14.75 -16.73
CA LEU A 82 12.56 -13.81 -17.44
C LEU A 82 13.37 -12.63 -18.01
N LEU A 83 14.24 -12.05 -17.18
CA LEU A 83 15.09 -10.92 -17.59
C LEU A 83 16.08 -11.33 -18.70
N SER A 84 16.46 -12.60 -18.74
CA SER A 84 17.34 -13.17 -19.76
C SER A 84 16.58 -13.49 -21.06
N ALA A 85 15.34 -13.96 -20.97
CA ALA A 85 14.48 -14.26 -22.11
C ALA A 85 14.02 -12.98 -22.83
N PHE A 86 13.82 -11.88 -22.10
CA PHE A 86 13.32 -10.61 -22.63
C PHE A 86 14.26 -9.43 -22.31
N PRO A 87 15.47 -9.39 -22.89
CA PRO A 87 16.44 -8.32 -22.63
C PRO A 87 15.99 -6.94 -23.13
N ASP A 88 15.02 -6.90 -24.05
CA ASP A 88 14.45 -5.69 -24.65
C ASP A 88 13.08 -5.29 -24.06
N MET A 89 12.68 -5.89 -22.95
CA MET A 89 11.39 -5.60 -22.29
C MET A 89 11.29 -4.12 -21.91
N ARG A 90 10.21 -3.49 -22.37
CA ARG A 90 9.85 -2.08 -22.09
C ARG A 90 8.70 -1.96 -21.10
N VAL A 91 7.79 -2.92 -21.07
CA VAL A 91 6.62 -2.89 -20.20
C VAL A 91 6.48 -4.22 -19.47
N LEU A 92 6.37 -4.15 -18.15
CA LEU A 92 6.11 -5.31 -17.30
C LEU A 92 4.85 -5.06 -16.47
N HIS A 93 3.87 -5.95 -16.61
CA HIS A 93 2.67 -5.95 -15.80
C HIS A 93 2.61 -7.18 -14.89
N VAL A 94 2.69 -6.98 -13.59
CA VAL A 94 2.80 -8.03 -12.55
C VAL A 94 2.04 -7.63 -11.28
N VAL A 95 0.79 -7.21 -11.47
CA VAL A 95 -0.12 -6.83 -10.39
C VAL A 95 -0.60 -8.07 -9.63
N ASN A 96 -0.81 -7.94 -8.32
CA ASN A 96 -1.40 -8.99 -7.48
C ASN A 96 -0.72 -10.37 -7.62
N SER A 97 0.60 -10.39 -7.48
CA SER A 97 1.43 -11.58 -7.72
C SER A 97 2.28 -12.01 -6.51
N ASN A 98 2.03 -11.47 -5.31
CA ASN A 98 2.78 -11.75 -4.08
C ASN A 98 4.29 -11.43 -4.13
N LEU A 99 4.73 -10.55 -5.03
CA LEU A 99 6.14 -10.15 -5.12
C LEU A 99 6.61 -9.52 -3.82
N THR A 100 7.77 -9.93 -3.34
CA THR A 100 8.43 -9.32 -2.16
C THR A 100 9.53 -8.34 -2.56
N SER A 101 10.01 -8.45 -3.80
CA SER A 101 11.00 -7.55 -4.41
C SER A 101 10.81 -7.48 -5.92
N VAL A 102 11.20 -6.38 -6.53
CA VAL A 102 11.16 -6.21 -7.99
C VAL A 102 12.47 -5.63 -8.53
N VAL A 103 12.81 -6.00 -9.77
CA VAL A 103 13.98 -5.50 -10.50
C VAL A 103 13.50 -4.64 -11.67
N ILE A 104 14.08 -3.46 -11.82
CA ILE A 104 13.87 -2.55 -12.95
C ILE A 104 15.10 -2.65 -13.88
N PRO A 105 15.00 -3.42 -15.00
CA PRO A 105 16.11 -3.60 -15.94
C PRO A 105 16.35 -2.36 -16.81
N ASN A 106 17.44 -2.36 -17.58
CA ASN A 106 18.00 -1.18 -18.25
C ASN A 106 17.08 -0.52 -19.30
N LYS A 107 16.17 -1.27 -19.92
CA LYS A 107 15.30 -0.79 -21.00
C LYS A 107 13.84 -0.63 -20.59
N LEU A 108 13.50 -0.92 -19.34
CA LEU A 108 12.13 -0.82 -18.87
C LEU A 108 11.67 0.64 -18.88
N GLU A 109 10.47 0.87 -19.37
CA GLU A 109 9.82 2.18 -19.46
C GLU A 109 8.64 2.26 -18.50
N ARG A 110 7.87 1.18 -18.38
CA ARG A 110 6.68 1.11 -17.53
C ARG A 110 6.65 -0.16 -16.70
N LEU A 111 6.37 0.00 -15.41
CA LEU A 111 6.20 -1.11 -14.48
C LEU A 111 4.88 -0.98 -13.73
N TYR A 112 4.02 -1.98 -13.88
CA TYR A 112 2.79 -2.13 -13.12
C TYR A 112 2.94 -3.26 -12.12
N ALA A 113 3.19 -2.94 -10.86
CA ALA A 113 3.45 -3.91 -9.79
C ALA A 113 2.62 -3.64 -8.52
N SER A 114 1.44 -3.05 -8.71
CA SER A 114 0.46 -2.76 -7.67
C SER A 114 -0.01 -4.02 -6.93
N ASN A 115 -0.45 -3.87 -5.68
CA ASN A 115 -1.03 -4.94 -4.86
C ASN A 115 -0.08 -6.15 -4.68
N ASN A 116 1.16 -5.88 -4.29
CA ASN A 116 2.14 -6.92 -3.97
C ASN A 116 2.64 -6.73 -2.52
N PHE A 117 3.71 -7.43 -2.15
CA PHE A 117 4.38 -7.28 -0.85
C PHE A 117 5.78 -6.68 -1.00
N ILE A 118 5.98 -5.84 -2.02
CA ILE A 118 7.31 -5.34 -2.39
C ILE A 118 7.82 -4.44 -1.28
N SER A 119 8.95 -4.82 -0.70
CA SER A 119 9.70 -4.02 0.28
C SER A 119 11.06 -3.55 -0.26
N LYS A 120 11.48 -4.09 -1.41
CA LYS A 120 12.77 -3.78 -2.05
C LYS A 120 12.64 -3.63 -3.55
N VAL A 121 13.11 -2.49 -4.07
CA VAL A 121 13.24 -2.21 -5.50
C VAL A 121 14.71 -2.15 -5.88
N ILE A 122 15.10 -2.96 -6.86
CA ILE A 122 16.46 -3.00 -7.42
C ILE A 122 16.41 -2.28 -8.77
N VAL A 123 17.12 -1.17 -8.88
CA VAL A 123 17.16 -0.36 -10.10
C VAL A 123 18.50 -0.57 -10.80
N HIS A 124 18.49 -1.10 -12.03
CA HIS A 124 19.70 -1.22 -12.85
C HIS A 124 19.96 0.01 -13.74
N GLN A 125 18.94 0.85 -13.91
CA GLN A 125 19.05 2.11 -14.64
C GLN A 125 19.82 3.17 -13.85
N SER A 126 20.28 4.21 -14.55
CA SER A 126 20.99 5.36 -13.97
C SER A 126 20.30 6.68 -14.32
N PRO A 127 20.59 7.80 -13.62
CA PRO A 127 19.97 9.09 -13.88
C PRO A 127 20.13 9.58 -15.32
N ALA A 128 21.27 9.27 -15.95
CA ALA A 128 21.58 9.70 -17.31
C ALA A 128 20.94 8.81 -18.38
N THR A 129 20.75 7.52 -18.08
CA THR A 129 20.35 6.50 -19.06
C THR A 129 18.95 5.95 -18.84
N THR A 130 18.24 6.43 -17.81
CA THR A 130 16.91 5.94 -17.47
C THR A 130 15.93 6.13 -18.63
N THR A 131 15.08 5.12 -18.84
CA THR A 131 13.97 5.09 -19.81
C THR A 131 12.61 5.05 -19.11
N MET A 132 12.59 4.91 -17.79
CA MET A 132 11.35 4.83 -16.99
C MET A 132 10.55 6.12 -17.08
N THR A 133 9.28 5.98 -17.44
CA THR A 133 8.28 7.06 -17.50
C THR A 133 7.13 6.81 -16.52
N GLU A 134 6.79 5.54 -16.24
CA GLU A 134 5.66 5.20 -15.37
C GLU A 134 6.02 4.07 -14.39
N LEU A 135 5.73 4.29 -13.11
CA LEU A 135 6.00 3.33 -12.05
C LEU A 135 4.82 3.25 -11.08
N MET A 136 4.10 2.14 -11.14
CA MET A 136 2.96 1.84 -10.27
C MET A 136 3.38 0.82 -9.21
N LEU A 137 3.54 1.30 -7.98
CA LEU A 137 3.97 0.52 -6.80
C LEU A 137 2.98 0.70 -5.65
N ASP A 138 1.73 1.08 -5.93
CA ASP A 138 0.70 1.21 -4.91
C ASP A 138 0.36 -0.13 -4.23
N SER A 139 -0.12 -0.04 -3.00
CA SER A 139 -0.49 -1.19 -2.17
C SER A 139 0.66 -2.21 -2.06
N ASN A 140 1.80 -1.74 -1.55
CA ASN A 140 3.01 -2.52 -1.32
C ASN A 140 3.53 -2.28 0.11
N ARG A 141 4.80 -2.62 0.40
CA ARG A 141 5.42 -2.51 1.73
C ARG A 141 6.74 -1.74 1.68
N LEU A 142 6.80 -0.70 0.85
CA LEU A 142 8.00 0.12 0.68
C LEU A 142 8.22 1.00 1.91
N LEU A 143 9.47 1.00 2.40
CA LEU A 143 9.93 1.86 3.50
C LEU A 143 10.88 2.96 3.02
N ASP A 144 11.39 2.84 1.80
CA ASP A 144 12.33 3.78 1.22
C ASP A 144 12.21 3.77 -0.31
N VAL A 145 12.16 4.97 -0.88
CA VAL A 145 12.12 5.21 -2.33
C VAL A 145 13.39 5.88 -2.83
N SER A 146 14.41 6.07 -1.99
CA SER A 146 15.66 6.75 -2.36
C SER A 146 16.36 6.12 -3.57
N ASN A 147 16.30 4.80 -3.73
CA ASN A 147 16.85 4.11 -4.90
C ASN A 147 16.08 4.43 -6.19
N ILE A 148 14.77 4.66 -6.09
CA ILE A 148 13.91 5.06 -7.21
C ILE A 148 14.18 6.53 -7.53
N THR A 149 14.02 7.42 -6.54
CA THR A 149 14.05 8.86 -6.77
C THR A 149 15.44 9.36 -7.14
N ARG A 150 16.52 8.71 -6.68
CA ARG A 150 17.89 9.05 -7.12
C ARG A 150 18.17 8.67 -8.57
N GLN A 151 17.59 7.58 -9.08
CA GLN A 151 17.97 7.01 -10.38
C GLN A 151 16.99 7.31 -11.50
N LEU A 152 15.69 7.33 -11.25
CA LEU A 152 14.65 7.37 -12.29
C LEU A 152 14.17 8.81 -12.56
N LYS A 153 15.10 9.68 -12.97
CA LYS A 153 14.86 11.13 -13.12
C LYS A 153 13.92 11.53 -14.26
N LYS A 154 13.57 10.60 -15.16
CA LYS A 154 12.62 10.82 -16.27
C LYS A 154 11.20 10.39 -15.97
N LEU A 155 10.91 9.86 -14.78
CA LEU A 155 9.56 9.46 -14.40
C LEU A 155 8.58 10.63 -14.56
N GLU A 156 7.45 10.31 -15.17
CA GLU A 156 6.30 11.20 -15.36
C GLU A 156 5.16 10.82 -14.42
N ILE A 157 4.98 9.52 -14.15
CA ILE A 157 3.94 9.01 -13.26
C ILE A 157 4.57 8.12 -12.20
N LEU A 158 4.31 8.43 -10.94
CA LEU A 158 4.76 7.64 -9.80
C LEU A 158 3.61 7.45 -8.82
N ASN A 159 3.18 6.20 -8.67
CA ASN A 159 2.19 5.82 -7.66
C ASN A 159 2.84 5.02 -6.53
N LEU A 160 2.78 5.58 -5.32
CA LEU A 160 3.28 5.01 -4.07
C LEU A 160 2.17 4.86 -3.03
N SER A 161 0.91 5.06 -3.42
CA SER A 161 -0.23 5.04 -2.51
C SER A 161 -0.34 3.71 -1.75
N GLY A 162 -0.83 3.73 -0.51
CA GLY A 162 -1.00 2.51 0.29
C GLY A 162 0.30 1.83 0.72
N ASN A 163 1.45 2.50 0.62
CA ASN A 163 2.67 2.09 1.32
C ASN A 163 2.70 2.77 2.70
N GLU A 164 1.87 2.27 3.62
CA GLU A 164 1.53 2.94 4.91
C GLU A 164 2.73 3.28 5.81
N GLU A 165 3.85 2.57 5.67
CA GLU A 165 5.08 2.79 6.44
C GLU A 165 6.12 3.65 5.70
N LEU A 166 5.79 4.19 4.53
CA LEU A 166 6.73 4.97 3.71
C LEU A 166 7.02 6.35 4.30
N ALA A 167 6.03 7.01 4.92
CA ALA A 167 6.21 8.32 5.55
C ALA A 167 7.05 8.20 6.83
N LYS A 168 8.38 8.20 6.67
CA LYS A 168 9.32 8.23 7.81
C LYS A 168 9.04 9.42 8.71
N ALA A 169 9.06 9.18 10.02
CA ALA A 169 8.71 10.19 11.02
C ALA A 169 7.36 10.88 10.74
N LYS A 170 6.43 10.18 10.06
CA LYS A 170 5.10 10.65 9.71
C LYS A 170 5.10 11.88 8.77
N ALA A 171 6.13 12.03 7.93
CA ALA A 171 6.30 13.17 7.05
C ALA A 171 6.42 12.78 5.57
N ILE A 172 5.80 13.58 4.70
CA ILE A 172 6.13 13.60 3.28
C ILE A 172 7.15 14.72 3.07
N ASP A 173 8.42 14.34 2.95
CA ASP A 173 9.48 15.25 2.54
C ASP A 173 9.56 15.27 1.01
N LEU A 174 9.03 16.32 0.39
CA LEU A 174 9.05 16.50 -1.07
C LEU A 174 10.50 16.63 -1.60
N GLY A 175 11.46 16.93 -0.73
CA GLY A 175 12.89 16.88 -1.01
C GLY A 175 13.38 15.50 -1.47
N ASN A 176 12.69 14.41 -1.11
CA ASN A 176 13.02 13.07 -1.58
C ASN A 176 12.85 12.90 -3.09
N PHE A 177 12.07 13.77 -3.74
CA PHE A 177 11.80 13.75 -5.18
C PHE A 177 12.60 14.81 -5.94
N ASP A 178 13.65 15.39 -5.33
CA ASP A 178 14.49 16.39 -5.97
C ASP A 178 15.05 15.91 -7.32
N GLY A 179 15.06 16.79 -8.31
CA GLY A 179 15.50 16.52 -9.68
C GLY A 179 14.53 15.71 -10.55
N MET A 180 13.38 15.26 -10.03
CA MET A 180 12.34 14.57 -10.82
C MET A 180 11.46 15.56 -11.59
N LYS A 181 12.08 16.36 -12.46
CA LYS A 181 11.45 17.52 -13.11
C LYS A 181 10.32 17.17 -14.09
N ASN A 182 10.27 15.92 -14.54
CA ASN A 182 9.28 15.45 -15.51
C ASN A 182 8.02 14.89 -14.85
N LEU A 183 7.98 14.77 -13.51
CA LEU A 183 6.80 14.25 -12.81
C LEU A 183 5.58 15.11 -13.14
N ARG A 184 4.55 14.44 -13.64
CA ARG A 184 3.20 14.95 -13.90
C ARG A 184 2.24 14.49 -12.82
N ASP A 185 2.34 13.22 -12.43
CA ASP A 185 1.45 12.59 -11.47
C ASP A 185 2.25 11.99 -10.32
N LEU A 186 2.01 12.49 -9.11
CA LEU A 186 2.60 11.96 -7.89
C LEU A 186 1.48 11.55 -6.93
N LEU A 187 1.34 10.24 -6.73
CA LEU A 187 0.28 9.67 -5.90
C LEU A 187 0.87 9.13 -4.61
N LEU A 188 0.49 9.75 -3.49
CA LEU A 188 0.98 9.49 -2.14
C LEU A 188 -0.20 9.31 -1.17
N ALA A 189 -1.32 8.77 -1.66
CA ALA A 189 -2.49 8.55 -0.84
C ALA A 189 -2.23 7.43 0.19
N GLY A 190 -2.63 7.61 1.45
CA GLY A 190 -2.54 6.54 2.45
C GLY A 190 -1.12 6.03 2.71
N ILE A 191 -0.13 6.93 2.80
CA ILE A 191 1.26 6.56 3.13
C ILE A 191 1.63 6.84 4.60
N GLY A 192 0.63 7.17 5.43
CA GLY A 192 0.79 7.37 6.88
C GLY A 192 1.34 8.75 7.29
N ALA A 193 1.15 9.79 6.45
CA ALA A 193 1.71 11.11 6.69
C ALA A 193 0.82 12.01 7.57
N TYR A 194 1.44 12.83 8.42
CA TYR A 194 0.80 13.83 9.28
C TYR A 194 1.11 15.27 8.84
N TYR A 195 2.17 15.43 8.04
CA TYR A 195 2.55 16.71 7.45
C TYR A 195 3.32 16.54 6.15
N VAL A 196 3.34 17.61 5.37
CA VAL A 196 4.06 17.71 4.09
C VAL A 196 5.07 18.83 4.22
N ASP A 197 6.32 18.55 3.84
CA ASP A 197 7.42 19.50 3.87
C ASP A 197 8.03 19.69 2.47
N ASN A 198 8.43 20.92 2.19
CA ASN A 198 9.24 21.29 1.03
C ASN A 198 10.25 22.40 1.39
N ASP A 199 10.86 22.34 2.57
CA ASP A 199 11.82 23.34 3.06
C ASP A 199 13.06 23.47 2.17
N ARG A 200 13.38 22.43 1.38
CA ARG A 200 14.45 22.47 0.35
C ARG A 200 14.05 23.24 -0.91
N GLY A 201 12.79 23.65 -1.05
CA GLY A 201 12.30 24.41 -2.21
C GLY A 201 12.37 23.62 -3.51
N VAL A 202 12.12 22.31 -3.47
CA VAL A 202 12.10 21.48 -4.68
C VAL A 202 10.98 21.95 -5.59
N SER A 203 11.32 22.17 -6.86
CA SER A 203 10.38 22.59 -7.89
C SER A 203 9.91 21.39 -8.70
N PHE A 204 8.60 21.35 -8.96
CA PHE A 204 7.94 20.36 -9.80
C PHE A 204 7.26 21.07 -10.97
N PRO A 205 8.02 21.45 -12.01
CA PRO A 205 7.53 22.32 -13.07
C PRO A 205 6.48 21.68 -13.96
N GLU A 206 6.44 20.34 -14.03
CA GLU A 206 5.51 19.57 -14.86
C GLU A 206 4.37 18.92 -14.07
N LEU A 207 4.35 19.05 -12.74
CA LEU A 207 3.38 18.33 -11.90
C LEU A 207 1.99 18.92 -12.09
N MET A 208 1.05 18.06 -12.50
CA MET A 208 -0.35 18.36 -12.79
C MET A 208 -1.27 17.73 -11.75
N LEU A 209 -0.94 16.56 -11.23
CA LEU A 209 -1.74 15.84 -10.24
C LEU A 209 -0.88 15.50 -9.02
N LEU A 210 -1.32 15.95 -7.85
CA LEU A 210 -0.78 15.55 -6.55
C LEU A 210 -1.89 14.94 -5.69
N ASP A 211 -1.71 13.66 -5.34
CA ASP A 211 -2.64 12.95 -4.45
C ASP A 211 -2.04 12.75 -3.06
N LEU A 212 -2.64 13.40 -2.08
CA LEU A 212 -2.30 13.31 -0.65
C LEU A 212 -3.49 12.81 0.18
N SER A 213 -4.50 12.23 -0.47
CA SER A 213 -5.71 11.76 0.20
C SER A 213 -5.43 10.64 1.20
N ASN A 214 -6.37 10.38 2.11
CA ASN A 214 -6.31 9.26 3.05
C ASN A 214 -5.04 9.25 3.93
N ASN A 215 -4.48 10.42 4.22
CA ASN A 215 -3.42 10.59 5.20
C ASN A 215 -3.99 11.20 6.49
N ASP A 216 -3.12 11.53 7.44
CA ASP A 216 -3.48 12.16 8.72
C ASP A 216 -3.09 13.66 8.75
N LEU A 217 -3.12 14.34 7.59
CA LEU A 217 -2.64 15.73 7.49
C LEU A 217 -3.50 16.69 8.33
N ILE A 218 -2.85 17.53 9.12
CA ILE A 218 -3.49 18.58 9.94
C ILE A 218 -3.09 19.97 9.49
N THR A 219 -3.98 20.95 9.67
CA THR A 219 -3.76 22.34 9.25
C THR A 219 -2.49 22.98 9.82
N SER A 220 -2.14 22.71 11.08
CA SER A 220 -0.94 23.29 11.69
C SER A 220 0.36 22.89 10.99
N ASN A 221 0.33 21.79 10.24
CA ASN A 221 1.50 21.22 9.58
C ASN A 221 1.34 21.15 8.05
N LEU A 222 0.31 21.78 7.49
CA LEU A 222 0.11 21.90 6.05
C LEU A 222 0.15 23.37 5.66
N ALA A 223 1.35 23.89 5.43
CA ALA A 223 1.53 25.25 4.93
C ALA A 223 1.32 25.27 3.42
N VAL A 224 0.30 25.96 2.92
CA VAL A 224 -0.06 26.02 1.48
C VAL A 224 1.12 26.40 0.57
N LYS A 225 2.10 27.18 1.08
CA LYS A 225 3.34 27.50 0.37
C LYS A 225 4.11 26.27 -0.17
N VAL A 226 3.92 25.07 0.39
CA VAL A 226 4.58 23.85 -0.10
C VAL A 226 4.17 23.50 -1.53
N PHE A 227 2.99 23.96 -1.98
CA PHE A 227 2.47 23.75 -3.32
C PHE A 227 2.89 24.84 -4.32
N ALA A 228 3.44 25.97 -3.85
CA ALA A 228 3.83 27.09 -4.72
C ALA A 228 4.89 26.70 -5.78
N PRO A 229 5.85 25.79 -5.51
CA PRO A 229 6.80 25.32 -6.53
C PRO A 229 6.22 24.38 -7.60
N MET A 230 4.89 24.24 -7.70
CA MET A 230 4.15 23.37 -8.62
C MET A 230 3.25 24.18 -9.57
N PRO A 231 3.79 25.05 -10.44
CA PRO A 231 3.01 26.06 -11.17
C PRO A 231 2.00 25.49 -12.19
N LYS A 232 2.11 24.19 -12.52
CA LYS A 232 1.18 23.49 -13.43
C LYS A 232 0.17 22.60 -12.70
N LEU A 233 0.12 22.63 -11.37
CA LEU A 233 -0.77 21.77 -10.60
C LEU A 233 -2.23 22.10 -10.96
N GLU A 234 -2.94 21.10 -11.49
CA GLU A 234 -4.33 21.19 -11.94
C GLU A 234 -5.27 20.44 -11.00
N THR A 235 -4.85 19.29 -10.47
CA THR A 235 -5.65 18.46 -9.55
C THR A 235 -4.89 18.25 -8.25
N LEU A 236 -5.49 18.68 -7.13
CA LEU A 236 -4.97 18.46 -5.79
C LEU A 236 -5.96 17.63 -4.97
N ARG A 237 -5.56 16.44 -4.53
CA ARG A 237 -6.42 15.59 -3.69
C ARG A 237 -5.97 15.64 -2.23
N LEU A 238 -6.84 16.16 -1.38
CA LEU A 238 -6.66 16.25 0.07
C LEU A 238 -7.81 15.57 0.83
N ALA A 239 -8.66 14.80 0.13
CA ALA A 239 -9.77 14.08 0.72
C ALA A 239 -9.33 13.15 1.86
N HIS A 240 -10.21 12.95 2.83
CA HIS A 240 -10.01 12.03 3.96
C HIS A 240 -8.71 12.30 4.74
N ASN A 241 -8.50 13.57 5.10
CA ASN A 241 -7.44 14.02 6.01
C ASN A 241 -8.07 14.64 7.29
N LYS A 242 -7.28 15.36 8.09
CA LYS A 242 -7.72 16.02 9.33
C LYS A 242 -7.55 17.54 9.25
N ILE A 243 -7.76 18.10 8.07
CA ILE A 243 -7.59 19.52 7.79
C ILE A 243 -8.81 20.26 8.35
N THR A 244 -8.57 21.35 9.08
CA THR A 244 -9.62 22.21 9.66
C THR A 244 -9.68 23.60 9.02
N LYS A 245 -8.59 24.03 8.38
CA LYS A 245 -8.46 25.23 7.54
C LYS A 245 -7.44 25.00 6.43
N LEU A 246 -7.66 25.64 5.29
CA LEU A 246 -6.82 25.60 4.09
C LEU A 246 -6.90 26.94 3.36
N ASP A 247 -5.76 27.61 3.16
CA ASP A 247 -5.70 28.88 2.45
C ASP A 247 -5.87 28.69 0.93
N VAL A 248 -7.13 28.57 0.51
CA VAL A 248 -7.48 28.35 -0.89
C VAL A 248 -7.20 29.56 -1.78
N LEU A 249 -7.13 30.77 -1.20
CA LEU A 249 -6.76 31.97 -1.95
C LEU A 249 -5.31 31.83 -2.44
N GLN A 250 -4.39 31.57 -1.52
CA GLN A 250 -2.99 31.36 -1.85
C GLN A 250 -2.78 30.16 -2.80
N LEU A 251 -3.55 29.06 -2.64
CA LEU A 251 -3.49 27.93 -3.58
C LEU A 251 -3.87 28.34 -5.01
N THR A 252 -5.00 29.05 -5.17
CA THR A 252 -5.48 29.45 -6.49
C THR A 252 -4.63 30.54 -7.16
N GLU A 253 -3.86 31.32 -6.39
CA GLU A 253 -2.92 32.30 -6.93
C GLU A 253 -1.62 31.68 -7.47
N ASN A 254 -1.13 30.61 -6.82
CA ASN A 254 0.17 30.01 -7.14
C ASN A 254 0.09 28.88 -8.17
N ASN A 255 -1.10 28.32 -8.40
CA ASN A 255 -1.29 27.11 -9.17
C ASN A 255 -2.40 27.29 -10.23
N LYS A 256 -2.49 26.35 -11.18
CA LYS A 256 -3.53 26.33 -12.22
C LYS A 256 -4.64 25.33 -11.87
N LEU A 257 -5.06 25.35 -10.61
CA LEU A 257 -6.03 24.38 -10.09
C LEU A 257 -7.31 24.42 -10.92
N LYS A 258 -7.73 23.24 -11.35
CA LYS A 258 -9.02 22.95 -11.96
C LYS A 258 -9.89 22.16 -10.99
N GLU A 259 -9.30 21.27 -10.21
CA GLU A 259 -9.99 20.36 -9.29
C GLU A 259 -9.30 20.29 -7.93
N ILE A 260 -10.08 20.32 -6.86
CA ILE A 260 -9.60 20.07 -5.49
C ILE A 260 -10.56 19.15 -4.73
N TYR A 261 -10.05 18.02 -4.23
CA TYR A 261 -10.84 17.07 -3.44
C TYR A 261 -10.62 17.32 -1.95
N LEU A 262 -11.70 17.52 -1.20
CA LEU A 262 -11.67 18.03 0.18
C LEU A 262 -12.59 17.28 1.14
N GLU A 263 -13.42 16.37 0.63
CA GLU A 263 -14.37 15.59 1.41
C GLU A 263 -13.66 14.80 2.53
N GLY A 264 -14.37 14.54 3.62
CA GLY A 264 -13.82 13.76 4.73
C GLY A 264 -12.74 14.46 5.58
N ASN A 265 -12.61 15.79 5.47
CA ASN A 265 -11.83 16.62 6.39
C ASN A 265 -12.69 17.18 7.55
N ASP A 266 -12.07 17.89 8.50
CA ASP A 266 -12.73 18.44 9.70
C ASP A 266 -12.93 19.98 9.62
N PHE A 267 -13.43 20.46 8.48
CA PHE A 267 -13.73 21.88 8.30
C PHE A 267 -14.94 22.30 9.15
N PRO A 268 -14.86 23.40 9.93
CA PRO A 268 -16.06 24.03 10.47
C PRO A 268 -17.01 24.46 9.35
N CYS A 269 -18.33 24.28 9.52
CA CYS A 269 -19.30 24.57 8.46
C CYS A 269 -19.24 26.02 7.94
N ASP A 270 -19.12 27.01 8.83
CA ASP A 270 -18.99 28.42 8.43
C ASP A 270 -17.74 28.66 7.57
N TYR A 271 -16.65 27.97 7.90
CA TYR A 271 -15.41 28.03 7.12
C TYR A 271 -15.56 27.33 5.77
N GLN A 272 -16.14 26.14 5.74
CA GLN A 272 -16.37 25.38 4.52
C GLN A 272 -17.24 26.17 3.53
N ALA A 273 -18.26 26.87 4.01
CA ALA A 273 -19.10 27.72 3.17
C ALA A 273 -18.29 28.84 2.48
N LEU A 274 -17.38 29.50 3.21
CA LEU A 274 -16.49 30.52 2.64
C LEU A 274 -15.48 29.93 1.66
N LEU A 275 -14.90 28.78 2.01
CA LEU A 275 -13.97 28.05 1.16
C LEU A 275 -14.62 27.67 -0.17
N VAL A 276 -15.81 27.06 -0.13
CA VAL A 276 -16.54 26.64 -1.34
C VAL A 276 -16.92 27.85 -2.19
N LYS A 277 -17.35 28.96 -1.56
CA LYS A 277 -17.63 30.20 -2.28
C LYS A 277 -16.41 30.67 -3.09
N HIS A 278 -15.23 30.70 -2.48
CA HIS A 278 -13.98 31.09 -3.16
C HIS A 278 -13.65 30.15 -4.34
N LEU A 279 -13.82 28.83 -4.16
CA LEU A 279 -13.57 27.86 -5.23
C LEU A 279 -14.48 28.08 -6.44
N ILE A 280 -15.78 28.34 -6.20
CA ILE A 280 -16.75 28.66 -7.26
C ILE A 280 -16.36 29.95 -7.99
N GLU A 281 -16.04 31.02 -7.26
CA GLU A 281 -15.62 32.31 -7.82
C GLU A 281 -14.33 32.18 -8.65
N SER A 282 -13.44 31.27 -8.24
CA SER A 282 -12.18 30.95 -8.91
C SER A 282 -12.32 29.92 -10.03
N ARG A 283 -13.52 29.39 -10.30
CA ARG A 283 -13.80 28.32 -11.28
C ARG A 283 -12.99 27.04 -11.05
N VAL A 284 -12.78 26.70 -9.78
CA VAL A 284 -12.17 25.44 -9.35
C VAL A 284 -13.26 24.48 -8.91
N GLU A 285 -13.31 23.31 -9.54
CA GLU A 285 -14.23 22.24 -9.17
C GLU A 285 -13.80 21.58 -7.86
N PHE A 286 -14.78 21.20 -7.06
CA PHE A 286 -14.57 20.46 -5.81
C PHE A 286 -15.38 19.15 -5.84
N PRO A 287 -14.97 18.19 -6.68
CA PRO A 287 -15.67 16.91 -6.79
C PRO A 287 -15.69 16.15 -5.45
N VAL A 288 -16.70 15.31 -5.28
CA VAL A 288 -16.90 14.44 -4.12
C VAL A 288 -17.18 13.03 -4.65
N ASP A 289 -16.29 12.08 -4.37
CA ASP A 289 -16.37 10.72 -4.94
C ASP A 289 -17.55 9.92 -4.36
N HIS A 290 -17.94 10.19 -3.11
CA HIS A 290 -19.00 9.46 -2.40
C HIS A 290 -20.11 10.39 -1.87
N LYS A 291 -20.92 10.92 -2.79
CA LYS A 291 -21.98 11.90 -2.49
C LYS A 291 -23.08 11.39 -1.54
N ASN A 292 -23.28 10.09 -1.41
CA ASN A 292 -24.35 9.50 -0.59
C ASN A 292 -23.94 9.21 0.86
N VAL A 293 -22.75 9.65 1.28
CA VAL A 293 -22.30 9.45 2.67
C VAL A 293 -23.19 10.25 3.62
N GLU A 294 -23.62 9.59 4.70
CA GLU A 294 -24.24 10.21 5.86
C GLU A 294 -23.16 10.77 6.79
N CYS A 295 -23.37 12.01 7.24
CA CYS A 295 -22.42 12.64 8.14
C CYS A 295 -22.53 12.06 9.55
N LEU A 296 -21.37 11.90 10.21
CA LEU A 296 -21.31 11.46 11.61
C LEU A 296 -22.04 12.46 12.53
N GLN A 297 -22.47 11.99 13.70
CA GLN A 297 -23.09 12.85 14.70
C GLN A 297 -22.19 14.04 15.05
N GLY A 298 -22.76 15.26 15.04
CA GLY A 298 -22.01 16.50 15.23
C GLY A 298 -21.48 17.13 13.93
N TYR A 299 -21.66 16.45 12.80
CA TYR A 299 -21.37 16.98 11.47
C TYR A 299 -22.67 17.25 10.70
N MET A 300 -22.62 18.25 9.82
CA MET A 300 -23.71 18.62 8.92
C MET A 300 -23.26 18.44 7.49
N LYS A 301 -24.20 18.15 6.59
CA LYS A 301 -23.91 18.00 5.16
C LYS A 301 -24.13 19.33 4.43
N GLN A 302 -23.11 19.80 3.72
CA GLN A 302 -23.16 21.00 2.88
C GLN A 302 -22.37 20.75 1.59
N ASN A 303 -23.00 21.00 0.44
CA ASN A 303 -22.38 20.78 -0.88
C ASN A 303 -21.81 19.35 -1.03
N ASP A 304 -22.59 18.35 -0.62
CA ASP A 304 -22.22 16.92 -0.58
C ASP A 304 -21.02 16.54 0.32
N MET A 305 -20.42 17.50 1.04
CA MET A 305 -19.36 17.27 2.01
C MET A 305 -19.85 17.42 3.46
N CYS A 306 -19.29 16.64 4.37
CA CYS A 306 -19.55 16.78 5.80
C CYS A 306 -18.63 17.85 6.42
N CYS A 307 -19.22 18.75 7.20
CA CYS A 307 -18.52 19.79 7.95
C CYS A 307 -18.91 19.72 9.43
N ARG A 308 -18.02 20.14 10.32
CA ARG A 308 -18.29 20.15 11.76
C ARG A 308 -19.19 21.32 12.12
N GLY A 309 -20.35 21.01 12.70
CA GLY A 309 -21.30 22.03 13.14
C GLY A 309 -20.80 22.81 14.35
N SER A 310 -21.42 23.96 14.61
CA SER A 310 -21.19 24.68 15.85
C SER A 310 -21.93 23.99 17.00
N ILE A 311 -21.42 24.08 18.23
CA ILE A 311 -22.05 23.48 19.44
C ILE A 311 -23.51 23.96 19.61
N MET A 312 -23.88 25.10 19.03
CA MET A 312 -25.24 25.64 19.05
C MET A 312 -26.21 24.96 18.06
N ASP A 313 -25.72 24.15 17.12
CA ASP A 313 -26.54 23.51 16.07
C ASP A 313 -26.90 22.05 16.40
N ILE A 314 -26.51 21.55 17.58
CA ILE A 314 -26.93 20.22 18.03
C ILE A 314 -28.45 20.29 18.29
N PRO A 315 -29.28 19.51 17.57
CA PRO A 315 -30.68 19.37 17.94
C PRO A 315 -30.70 18.81 19.36
N ARG A 316 -31.19 19.60 20.31
CA ARG A 316 -31.44 19.12 21.68
C ARG A 316 -32.35 17.91 21.54
N SER A 317 -31.78 16.72 21.70
CA SER A 317 -32.50 15.44 21.62
C SER A 317 -33.82 15.61 22.35
N SER A 318 -34.91 15.38 21.63
CA SER A 318 -36.24 15.26 22.20
C SER A 318 -36.16 14.31 23.39
N VAL A 319 -36.28 14.89 24.58
CA VAL A 319 -36.60 14.14 25.79
C VAL A 319 -37.86 13.33 25.46
N PRO A 320 -37.89 11.99 25.67
CA PRO A 320 -39.12 11.23 25.47
C PRO A 320 -40.18 11.81 26.40
N SER A 321 -41.30 12.22 25.81
CA SER A 321 -42.50 12.61 26.55
C SER A 321 -42.87 11.48 27.50
N GLU A 322 -42.80 11.72 28.80
CA GLU A 322 -43.39 10.81 29.78
C GLU A 322 -44.89 10.71 29.48
N ASN A 323 -45.40 9.47 29.37
CA ASN A 323 -46.82 9.19 29.28
C ASN A 323 -47.48 9.43 30.66
N PRO A 324 -48.76 9.84 30.70
CA PRO A 324 -49.45 10.10 31.95
C PRO A 324 -49.77 8.78 32.66
N ILE A 325 -49.41 8.68 33.94
CA ILE A 325 -49.93 7.64 34.84
C ILE A 325 -51.08 8.23 35.65
N ASP A 326 -52.19 7.51 35.59
CA ASP A 326 -53.48 7.72 36.22
C ASP A 326 -53.42 7.67 37.76
N GLU A 327 -54.40 8.33 38.40
CA GLU A 327 -54.42 8.76 39.80
C GLU A 327 -54.61 7.64 40.85
N SER A 328 -54.18 8.00 42.09
CA SER A 328 -54.90 7.82 43.38
C SER A 328 -54.12 7.03 44.47
N PRO A 329 -54.43 7.26 45.77
CA PRO A 329 -53.66 8.09 46.70
C PRO A 329 -53.01 7.18 47.79
N THR A 330 -52.23 7.63 48.77
CA THR A 330 -52.65 8.32 50.00
C THR A 330 -51.42 8.59 50.89
N ASN A 331 -51.58 9.59 51.77
CA ASN A 331 -50.87 9.81 53.04
C ASN A 331 -49.41 10.30 52.94
N GLN A 332 -48.89 11.22 53.73
CA GLN A 332 -49.32 12.22 54.73
C GLN A 332 -47.96 12.66 55.33
N GLU A 333 -47.73 13.96 55.52
CA GLU A 333 -46.85 14.53 56.59
C GLU A 333 -45.35 14.16 56.54
N THR A 334 -44.35 15.02 56.74
CA THR A 334 -44.22 16.29 57.46
C THR A 334 -42.85 16.93 57.12
N ASN A 335 -42.77 18.24 57.35
CA ASN A 335 -41.59 19.10 57.34
C ASN A 335 -40.35 18.53 58.06
N GLN A 336 -39.14 18.89 57.61
CA GLN A 336 -38.31 19.89 58.32
C GLN A 336 -36.96 20.18 57.65
N ASP A 337 -36.59 21.45 57.78
CA ASP A 337 -35.35 22.13 57.42
C ASP A 337 -34.06 21.44 57.91
N SER A 338 -32.95 21.67 57.20
CA SER A 338 -31.90 22.65 57.59
C SER A 338 -30.48 22.29 57.11
N ILE A 339 -29.82 23.34 56.61
CA ILE A 339 -28.39 23.47 56.22
C ILE A 339 -27.57 23.68 57.52
N PRO A 340 -26.29 23.25 57.65
CA PRO A 340 -25.18 24.16 57.34
C PRO A 340 -23.87 23.58 56.76
N THR A 341 -23.29 24.45 55.94
CA THR A 341 -21.97 24.62 55.34
C THR A 341 -20.75 24.45 56.28
N THR A 342 -19.61 23.96 55.77
CA THR A 342 -18.20 24.32 56.14
C THR A 342 -17.25 23.70 55.06
N ILE A 343 -16.59 24.42 54.13
CA ILE A 343 -15.35 25.25 54.17
C ILE A 343 -14.00 24.47 54.18
N ILE A 344 -13.32 24.53 53.02
CA ILE A 344 -11.86 24.67 52.68
C ILE A 344 -10.87 23.50 52.96
N LYS A 345 -10.18 23.00 51.90
CA LYS A 345 -8.73 23.19 51.63
C LYS A 345 -8.16 22.36 50.46
N THR A 346 -7.45 23.09 49.61
CA THR A 346 -6.52 22.66 48.54
C THR A 346 -5.27 22.01 49.13
N THR A 347 -4.73 20.96 48.50
CA THR A 347 -3.29 20.65 48.53
C THR A 347 -2.88 19.87 47.28
N VAL A 348 -1.77 20.30 46.67
CA VAL A 348 -1.05 19.71 45.54
C VAL A 348 -0.08 18.64 46.07
N HIS A 349 0.12 17.53 45.35
CA HIS A 349 1.46 16.95 45.11
C HIS A 349 1.46 15.87 44.02
N THR A 350 2.40 16.05 43.08
CA THR A 350 3.22 15.08 42.34
C THR A 350 3.27 13.66 42.91
N THR A 351 3.36 12.60 42.10
CA THR A 351 4.61 11.99 41.57
C THR A 351 4.31 10.80 40.64
N THR A 352 5.24 10.56 39.71
CA THR A 352 5.51 9.38 38.84
C THR A 352 5.10 7.99 39.33
N VAL A 353 4.62 7.10 38.44
CA VAL A 353 4.91 5.65 38.49
C VAL A 353 4.98 5.00 37.09
N ARG A 354 5.95 4.08 37.02
CA ARG A 354 6.39 3.08 36.04
C ARG A 354 5.32 2.20 35.36
N THR A 355 5.70 1.67 34.20
CA THR A 355 5.28 0.39 33.60
C THR A 355 5.34 -0.80 34.58
N PRO A 356 4.50 -1.82 34.37
CA PRO A 356 5.07 -3.10 33.93
C PRO A 356 4.23 -3.90 32.91
N THR A 357 4.95 -4.87 32.36
CA THR A 357 4.73 -5.90 31.36
C THR A 357 3.67 -6.96 31.67
N THR A 358 3.14 -7.53 30.57
CA THR A 358 2.78 -8.94 30.30
C THR A 358 1.89 -9.71 31.29
N HIS A 359 0.79 -10.28 30.79
CA HIS A 359 0.47 -11.71 30.88
C HIS A 359 -0.81 -12.06 30.08
N ALA A 360 -0.68 -12.98 29.13
CA ALA A 360 -1.69 -14.00 28.81
C ALA A 360 -1.39 -15.24 29.70
N PRO A 361 -2.20 -16.33 29.79
CA PRO A 361 -3.34 -16.74 28.94
C PRO A 361 -4.57 -17.33 29.71
N SER A 362 -5.65 -17.70 29.01
CA SER A 362 -6.29 -19.03 29.10
C SER A 362 -7.58 -19.14 28.27
N GLU A 363 -7.76 -20.36 27.74
CA GLU A 363 -8.81 -20.89 26.88
C GLU A 363 -10.20 -21.02 27.54
N GLY A 364 -11.24 -21.11 26.69
CA GLY A 364 -12.63 -21.40 27.10
C GLY A 364 -13.57 -21.68 25.92
N VAL A 365 -13.48 -22.92 25.42
CA VAL A 365 -14.34 -23.70 24.50
C VAL A 365 -15.80 -23.27 24.27
N GLY A 366 -16.23 -23.34 23.00
CA GLY A 366 -17.62 -23.56 22.59
C GLY A 366 -17.73 -24.12 21.16
N LYS A 367 -17.91 -25.45 21.03
CA LYS A 367 -18.23 -26.16 19.77
C LYS A 367 -19.75 -26.19 19.54
N VAL A 368 -20.21 -25.88 18.32
CA VAL A 368 -21.41 -26.48 17.70
C VAL A 368 -21.17 -26.69 16.20
N LYS A 369 -21.71 -27.81 15.69
CA LYS A 369 -21.49 -28.52 14.42
C LYS A 369 -22.14 -27.93 13.17
N ASP A 370 -21.42 -28.10 12.05
CA ASP A 370 -21.78 -28.58 10.70
C ASP A 370 -23.19 -28.42 10.11
N SER A 371 -23.23 -27.88 8.89
CA SER A 371 -23.80 -28.54 7.71
C SER A 371 -23.15 -28.05 6.40
N LYS A 372 -22.84 -29.03 5.53
CA LYS A 372 -22.22 -28.99 4.19
C LYS A 372 -23.15 -28.33 3.14
N ASP A 373 -22.77 -27.93 1.92
CA ASP A 373 -22.00 -28.59 0.85
C ASP A 373 -21.62 -27.58 -0.25
N GLY A 374 -20.57 -27.87 -1.03
CA GLY A 374 -20.25 -27.13 -2.27
C GLY A 374 -18.80 -27.27 -2.77
N SER A 375 -18.33 -28.50 -2.97
CA SER A 375 -16.97 -28.86 -3.42
C SER A 375 -16.72 -28.58 -4.92
N SER A 376 -15.53 -28.08 -5.25
CA SER A 376 -14.84 -28.37 -6.51
C SER A 376 -13.32 -28.35 -6.29
N ASP A 377 -12.81 -29.41 -5.65
CA ASP A 377 -11.38 -29.63 -5.47
C ASP A 377 -10.81 -30.47 -6.63
N ALA A 378 -9.79 -29.94 -7.30
CA ALA A 378 -8.87 -30.71 -8.13
C ALA A 378 -7.73 -31.26 -7.26
N PRO A 379 -7.23 -32.48 -7.49
CA PRO A 379 -6.28 -33.10 -6.58
C PRO A 379 -4.88 -32.50 -6.75
N ILE A 380 -4.35 -31.90 -5.69
CA ILE A 380 -2.93 -31.59 -5.54
C ILE A 380 -2.25 -32.84 -4.98
N LEU A 381 -1.46 -33.51 -5.82
CA LEU A 381 -0.60 -34.61 -5.40
C LEU A 381 0.62 -34.02 -4.65
N THR A 382 0.58 -34.04 -3.31
CA THR A 382 1.73 -33.70 -2.47
C THR A 382 2.55 -34.95 -2.19
N LEU A 383 3.58 -35.19 -3.00
CA LEU A 383 4.65 -36.13 -2.65
C LEU A 383 5.65 -35.41 -1.72
N GLY A 384 5.45 -35.60 -0.42
CA GLY A 384 6.43 -35.19 0.59
C GLY A 384 7.69 -36.04 0.51
N HIS A 385 8.77 -35.48 -0.05
CA HIS A 385 10.10 -36.04 0.06
C HIS A 385 10.89 -35.35 1.17
N SER A 386 10.63 -35.77 2.42
CA SER A 386 11.60 -35.63 3.51
C SER A 386 12.43 -36.90 3.59
N LEU A 387 13.42 -37.06 2.71
CA LEU A 387 14.41 -38.16 2.81
C LEU A 387 15.75 -37.91 2.10
N VAL A 388 16.04 -36.68 1.65
CA VAL A 388 17.33 -36.37 0.99
C VAL A 388 18.38 -35.79 1.97
N GLY A 389 18.00 -35.53 3.22
CA GLY A 389 18.91 -34.99 4.25
C GLY A 389 19.76 -36.01 5.02
N CYS A 390 19.54 -37.32 4.85
CA CYS A 390 20.22 -38.34 5.67
C CYS A 390 21.22 -39.23 4.91
N LEU A 391 21.43 -39.04 3.61
CA LEU A 391 22.31 -39.92 2.81
C LEU A 391 23.67 -39.30 2.43
N THR A 392 24.03 -38.13 2.96
CA THR A 392 25.34 -37.51 2.72
C THR A 392 26.34 -37.71 3.86
N LEU A 393 25.92 -38.19 5.04
CA LEU A 393 26.84 -38.49 6.16
C LEU A 393 27.28 -39.95 6.26
N ALA A 394 26.65 -40.89 5.55
CA ALA A 394 26.98 -42.31 5.66
C ALA A 394 28.13 -42.77 4.72
N ILE A 395 28.47 -41.99 3.69
CA ILE A 395 29.50 -42.37 2.70
C ILE A 395 30.90 -41.83 3.08
N ALA A 396 31.00 -40.84 3.97
CA ALA A 396 32.28 -40.30 4.43
C ALA A 396 33.03 -41.21 5.43
N LYS A 397 32.43 -42.33 5.89
CA LYS A 397 33.04 -43.26 6.85
C LYS A 397 33.55 -44.59 6.26
N LEU A 398 33.50 -44.77 4.95
CA LEU A 398 33.95 -46.00 4.27
C LEU A 398 35.15 -45.80 3.32
N ILE A 399 35.82 -44.65 3.37
CA ILE A 399 37.06 -44.36 2.61
C ILE A 399 38.28 -44.17 3.54
N LEU A 400 38.11 -44.36 4.85
CA LEU A 400 39.22 -44.39 5.81
C LEU A 400 39.09 -45.63 6.69
N PHE A 401 39.38 -46.82 6.12
CA PHE A 401 40.05 -47.96 6.77
C PHE A 401 40.42 -49.01 5.70
#